data_AF-A0A2V8P1J8-F1
#
_entry.id   AF-A0A2V8P1J8-F1
#
_cell.length_a   1.000
_cell.length_b   1.000
_cell.length_c   1.000
_cell.angle_alpha   90.00
_cell.angle_beta   90.00
_cell.angle_gamma   90.00
#
_symmetry.space_group_name_H-M   'P 1'
#
loop_
_entity.id
_entity.type
_entity.pdbx_description
1 polymer ?
#
loop_
_entity_poly.entity_id
_entity_poly.type
_entity_poly.pdbx_seq_one_letter_code
_entity_poly.pdbx_strand_id
1 'polypeptide(L)' 'DVAENSILQQQEFNRAFVLMQFFGYLRRNPNDPQDTDYTGYEFWLNKLNQFNGNFVAAEMVKAFITSVEYRQRFGP' A
#
# COMPACT_ATOMS: atom_id res chain seq x y z
N ASP A 1 -3.27 20.01 -22.39
CA ASP A 1 -2.69 19.02 -21.46
C ASP A 1 -3.73 18.17 -20.75
N VAL A 2 -4.25 17.13 -21.42
CA VAL A 2 -5.14 16.12 -20.79
C VAL A 2 -4.32 14.95 -20.23
N ALA A 3 -3.19 14.62 -20.88
CA ALA A 3 -2.31 13.52 -20.47
C ALA A 3 -1.62 13.76 -19.11
N GLU A 4 -1.18 14.99 -18.81
CA GLU A 4 -0.62 15.34 -17.49
C GLU A 4 -1.66 15.19 -16.38
N ASN A 5 -2.92 15.53 -16.66
CA ASN A 5 -4.01 15.35 -15.71
C ASN A 5 -4.26 13.85 -15.44
N SER A 6 -4.27 13.02 -16.49
CA SER A 6 -4.44 11.57 -16.35
C SER A 6 -3.29 10.91 -15.58
N ILE A 7 -2.04 11.33 -15.81
CA ILE A 7 -0.87 10.81 -15.08
C ILE A 7 -0.93 11.21 -13.60
N LEU A 8 -1.24 12.48 -13.30
CA LEU A 8 -1.38 12.96 -11.93
C LEU A 8 -2.53 12.21 -11.20
N GLN A 9 -3.66 12.03 -11.87
CA GLN A 9 -4.81 11.32 -11.31
C GLN A 9 -4.49 9.85 -11.01
N GLN A 10 -3.71 9.19 -11.87
CA GLN A 10 -3.26 7.82 -11.66
C GLN A 10 -2.24 7.71 -10.51
N GLN A 11 -1.32 8.67 -10.38
CA GLN A 11 -0.37 8.72 -9.26
C GLN A 11 -1.07 8.93 -7.92
N GLU A 12 -2.01 9.87 -7.84
CA GLU A 12 -2.80 10.11 -6.62
C GLU A 12 -3.69 8.91 -6.27
N PHE A 13 -4.29 8.26 -7.28
CA PHE A 13 -5.04 7.03 -7.07
C PHE A 13 -4.15 5.91 -6.51
N ASN A 14 -2.95 5.71 -7.06
CA ASN A 14 -2.02 4.70 -6.57
C ASN A 14 -1.62 4.97 -5.11
N ARG A 15 -1.30 6.23 -4.76
CA ARG A 15 -1.00 6.63 -3.38
C ARG A 15 -2.17 6.34 -2.43
N ALA A 16 -3.37 6.79 -2.79
CA ALA A 16 -4.58 6.57 -1.99
C ALA A 16 -4.92 5.07 -1.86
N PHE A 17 -4.73 4.29 -2.92
CA PHE A 17 -4.96 2.85 -2.91
C PHE A 17 -4.04 2.15 -1.92
N VAL A 18 -2.73 2.44 -1.94
CA VAL A 18 -1.77 1.86 -0.97
C VAL A 18 -2.16 2.24 0.46
N LEU A 19 -2.50 3.50 0.72
CA LEU A 19 -2.94 3.96 2.04
C LEU A 19 -4.19 3.19 2.54
N MET A 20 -5.19 3.00 1.69
CA MET A 20 -6.39 2.24 2.05
C MET A 20 -6.09 0.77 2.40
N GLN A 21 -5.13 0.13 1.73
CA GLN A 21 -4.72 -1.23 2.09
C GLN A 21 -4.09 -1.26 3.49
N PHE A 22 -3.21 -0.29 3.81
CA PHE A 22 -2.65 -0.17 5.16
C PHE A 22 -3.73 0.03 6.23
N PHE A 23 -4.71 0.92 5.99
CA PHE A 23 -5.84 1.10 6.92
C PHE A 23 -6.69 -0.17 7.08
N GLY A 24 -7.02 -0.84 5.97
CA GLY A 24 -7.89 -2.02 5.98
C GLY A 24 -7.26 -3.27 6.61
N TYR A 25 -5.98 -3.54 6.31
CA TYR A 25 -5.32 -4.77 6.77
C TYR A 25 -4.66 -4.63 8.13
N LEU A 26 -4.11 -3.46 8.46
CA LEU A 26 -3.33 -3.29 9.69
C LEU A 26 -4.14 -2.67 10.83
N ARG A 27 -5.38 -2.19 10.57
CA ARG A 27 -6.30 -1.56 11.55
C ARG A 27 -5.54 -0.74 12.61
N ARG A 28 -4.60 0.10 12.16
CA ARG A 28 -3.72 0.84 13.06
C ARG A 28 -4.56 1.87 13.82
N ASN A 29 -4.54 1.77 15.14
CA ASN A 29 -5.14 2.76 16.02
C ASN A 29 -4.27 4.04 15.93
N PRO A 30 -4.82 5.24 15.73
CA PRO A 30 -4.07 6.50 15.56
C PRO A 30 -3.08 6.86 16.68
N ASN A 31 -3.01 6.11 17.79
CA ASN A 31 -2.11 6.35 18.92
C ASN A 31 -0.97 5.32 19.05
N ASP A 32 -0.78 4.40 18.09
CA ASP A 32 0.26 3.37 18.19
C ASP A 32 1.63 3.91 17.70
N PRO A 33 2.70 3.98 18.54
CA PRO A 33 3.92 4.73 18.23
C PRO A 33 4.89 4.05 17.24
N GLN A 34 4.46 3.01 16.52
CA GLN A 34 5.40 2.02 15.99
C GLN A 34 5.49 1.92 14.46
N ASP A 35 5.15 2.97 13.73
CA ASP A 35 5.57 2.99 12.32
C ASP A 35 5.94 4.38 11.85
N THR A 36 7.15 4.81 12.24
CA THR A 36 7.71 6.12 11.96
C THR A 36 8.54 6.18 10.68
N ASP A 37 8.75 5.05 9.97
CA ASP A 37 9.76 5.02 8.90
C ASP A 37 9.21 5.14 7.48
N TYR A 38 7.89 5.05 7.26
CA TYR A 38 7.24 5.14 5.94
C TYR A 38 7.80 4.18 4.86
N THR A 39 8.75 3.30 5.18
CA THR A 39 9.46 2.46 4.20
C THR A 39 8.53 1.43 3.58
N GLY A 40 7.58 0.89 4.35
CA GLY A 40 6.57 -0.02 3.83
C GLY A 40 5.65 0.64 2.80
N TYR A 41 5.23 1.88 3.05
CA TYR A 41 4.40 2.65 2.12
C TYR A 41 5.15 2.94 0.82
N GLU A 42 6.38 3.46 0.91
CA GLU A 42 7.22 3.77 -0.25
C GLU A 42 7.56 2.51 -1.07
N PHE A 43 7.87 1.39 -0.41
CA PHE A 43 8.09 0.11 -1.09
C PHE A 43 6.87 -0.30 -1.93
N TRP A 44 5.68 -0.26 -1.33
CA TRP A 44 4.44 -0.67 -1.98
C TRP A 44 4.00 0.29 -3.08
N LEU A 45 4.19 1.59 -2.90
CA LEU A 45 3.94 2.59 -3.93
C LEU A 45 4.87 2.41 -5.13
N ASN A 46 6.16 2.23 -4.88
CA ASN A 46 7.14 1.99 -5.94
C ASN A 46 6.86 0.69 -6.69
N LYS A 47 6.50 -0.38 -5.98
CA LYS A 47 6.10 -1.64 -6.62
C LYS A 47 4.83 -1.46 -7.46
N LEU A 48 3.79 -0.82 -6.94
CA LEU A 48 2.55 -0.56 -7.70
C LEU A 48 2.83 0.25 -8.98
N ASN A 49 3.69 1.26 -8.88
CA ASN A 49 4.10 2.07 -10.04
C ASN A 49 4.90 1.26 -11.07
N GLN A 50 5.77 0.33 -10.64
CA GLN A 50 6.50 -0.59 -11.54
C GLN A 50 5.56 -1.53 -12.30
N PHE A 51 4.38 -1.82 -11.75
CA PHE A 51 3.34 -2.62 -12.39
C PHE A 51 2.22 -1.76 -12.99
N ASN A 52 2.46 -0.46 -13.26
CA ASN A 52 1.51 0.47 -13.87
C ASN A 52 0.14 0.54 -13.16
N GLY A 53 0.11 0.41 -11.83
CA GLY A 53 -1.14 0.42 -11.06
C GLY A 53 -1.83 -0.95 -10.97
N ASN A 54 -1.25 -2.02 -11.54
CA ASN A 54 -1.80 -3.36 -11.44
C ASN A 54 -1.40 -4.01 -10.09
N PHE A 55 -2.27 -3.83 -9.09
CA PHE A 55 -2.06 -4.37 -7.73
C PHE A 55 -2.03 -5.91 -7.66
N VAL A 56 -2.65 -6.60 -8.64
CA VAL A 56 -2.63 -8.07 -8.75
C VAL A 56 -1.25 -8.54 -9.21
N ALA A 57 -0.71 -7.92 -10.26
CA ALA A 57 0.64 -8.19 -10.75
C ALA A 57 1.71 -7.77 -9.72
N ALA A 58 1.48 -6.70 -8.97
CA ALA A 58 2.32 -6.28 -7.85
C ALA A 58 2.22 -7.22 -6.62
N GLU A 59 1.34 -8.22 -6.66
CA GLU A 59 1.05 -9.19 -5.59
C GLU A 59 0.80 -8.53 -4.21
N MET A 60 0.25 -7.30 -4.20
CA MET A 60 0.18 -6.50 -2.97
C MET A 60 -0.67 -7.18 -1.91
N VAL A 61 -1.91 -7.56 -2.25
CA VAL A 61 -2.86 -8.18 -1.32
C VAL A 61 -2.31 -9.47 -0.73
N LYS A 62 -1.69 -10.32 -1.57
CA LYS A 62 -1.07 -11.58 -1.15
C LYS A 62 0.06 -11.33 -0.15
N ALA A 63 0.93 -10.38 -0.46
CA ALA A 63 2.05 -10.05 0.40
C ALA A 63 1.63 -9.45 1.75
N PHE A 64 0.57 -8.64 1.81
CA PHE A 64 0.01 -8.15 3.08
C PHE A 64 -0.47 -9.32 3.96
N ILE A 65 -1.24 -10.27 3.41
CA ILE A 65 -1.80 -11.42 4.15
C ILE A 65 -0.70 -12.42 4.55
N THR A 66 0.33 -12.60 3.72
CA THR A 66 1.45 -13.52 4.02
C THR A 66 2.54 -12.90 4.88
N SER A 67 2.52 -11.58 5.09
CA SER A 67 3.54 -10.90 5.89
C SER A 67 3.61 -11.49 7.30
N VAL A 68 4.83 -11.60 7.81
CA VAL A 68 5.09 -12.08 9.17
C VAL A 68 4.35 -11.21 10.19
N GLU A 69 4.26 -9.90 9.96
CA GLU A 69 3.52 -8.96 10.79
C GLU A 69 2.01 -9.29 10.83
N TYR A 70 1.37 -9.54 9.69
CA TYR A 70 -0.05 -9.94 9.65
C TYR A 70 -0.28 -11.30 10.34
N ARG A 71 0.61 -12.28 10.12
CA ARG A 71 0.51 -13.60 10.78
C ARG A 71 0.79 -13.54 12.28
N GLN A 72 1.72 -12.71 12.73
CA GLN A 72 2.01 -12.52 14.15
C GLN A 72 0.90 -11.75 14.87
N ARG A 73 0.22 -10.84 14.19
CA ARG A 73 -0.86 -10.04 14.79
C ARG A 73 -2.25 -10.69 14.70
N PHE A 74 -2.54 -11.44 13.62
CA PHE A 74 -3.89 -11.94 13.32
C PHE A 74 -3.94 -13.39 12.82
N GLY A 75 -2.81 -14.11 12.79
CA GLY A 75 -2.80 -15.55 12.55
C GLY A 75 -3.28 -16.34 13.79
N PRO A 76 -3.76 -17.58 13.60
CA PRO A 76 -4.16 -18.46 14.71
C PRO A 76 -2.98 -18.89 15.59
#